data_AF-A0A512JPE7-F1
#
_entry.id   AF-A0A512JPE7-F1
#
_cell.length_a   1.000
_cell.length_b   1.000
_cell.length_c   1.000
_cell.angle_alpha   90.00
_cell.angle_beta   90.00
_cell.angle_gamma   90.00
#
_symmetry.space_group_name_H-M   'P 1'
#
loop_
_entity.id
_entity.type
_entity.pdbx_description
1 polymer ?
#
loop_
_entity_poly.entity_id
_entity_poly.type
_entity_poly.pdbx_seq_one_letter_code
_entity_poly.pdbx_strand_id
1 'polypeptide(L)'
;MLILQRLALRAAFACLVLANAPARAETASWYGAETCRGKRDCRTANGERFAPGGLTAAHRSLPFGTRLRVTNHATGRSVVVRINDRGPFIRGRSIDLSRGAARAIGCAGVCHVSLARGG
;
A
#
# COMPACT_ATOMS: atom_id res chain seq x y z
N MET A 1 13.66 19.65 -51.04
CA MET A 1 13.99 18.50 -50.18
C MET A 1 13.88 18.91 -48.71
N LEU A 2 12.65 19.19 -48.22
CA LEU A 2 12.41 19.92 -46.96
C LEU A 2 11.14 19.44 -46.21
N ILE A 3 10.78 18.16 -46.33
CA ILE A 3 9.53 17.62 -45.74
C ILE A 3 9.76 16.40 -44.82
N LEU A 4 11.00 15.96 -44.59
CA LEU A 4 11.27 14.72 -43.83
C LEU A 4 11.75 14.87 -42.38
N GLN A 5 11.79 16.08 -41.79
CA GLN A 5 12.28 16.26 -40.41
C GLN A 5 11.20 16.54 -39.35
N ARG A 6 9.91 16.30 -39.63
CA ARG A 6 8.83 16.59 -38.65
C ARG A 6 8.19 15.37 -37.97
N LEU A 7 8.61 14.14 -38.31
CA LEU A 7 7.96 12.93 -37.81
C LEU A 7 8.58 12.35 -36.52
N ALA A 8 9.82 12.71 -36.19
CA ALA A 8 10.50 12.15 -35.01
C ALA A 8 10.10 12.81 -33.68
N LEU A 9 9.42 13.95 -33.68
CA LEU A 9 9.15 14.72 -32.46
C LEU A 9 7.80 14.42 -31.77
N ARG A 10 6.92 13.63 -32.39
CA ARG A 10 5.59 13.32 -31.80
C ARG A 10 5.56 12.04 -30.97
N ALA A 11 6.46 11.09 -31.19
CA ALA A 11 6.49 9.82 -30.46
C ALA A 11 7.09 9.94 -29.05
N ALA A 12 8.03 10.87 -28.84
CA ALA A 12 8.67 11.06 -27.53
C ALA A 12 7.76 11.74 -26.49
N PHE A 13 6.75 12.50 -26.92
CA PHE A 13 5.85 13.22 -26.01
C PHE A 13 4.72 12.34 -25.44
N ALA A 14 4.36 11.25 -26.13
CA ALA A 14 3.30 10.33 -25.69
C ALA A 14 3.76 9.38 -24.57
N CYS A 15 5.08 9.14 -24.43
CA CYS A 15 5.62 8.20 -23.45
C CYS A 15 5.95 8.87 -22.09
N LEU A 16 6.10 10.21 -22.04
CA LEU A 16 6.50 10.92 -20.83
C LEU A 16 5.32 11.24 -19.86
N VAL A 17 4.07 11.09 -20.31
CA VAL A 17 2.88 11.52 -19.54
C VAL A 17 2.29 10.40 -18.66
N LEU A 18 2.73 9.14 -18.79
CA LEU A 18 2.10 8.00 -18.10
C LEU A 18 2.57 7.74 -16.66
N ALA A 19 3.57 8.46 -16.15
CA ALA A 19 4.19 8.13 -14.86
C ALA A 19 3.54 8.79 -13.63
N ASN A 20 2.62 9.75 -13.80
CA ASN A 20 2.03 10.51 -12.70
C ASN A 20 0.51 10.37 -12.65
N ALA A 21 0.01 9.13 -12.59
CA ALA A 21 -1.38 8.94 -12.15
C ALA A 21 -1.49 9.45 -10.70
N PRO A 22 -2.43 10.37 -10.39
CA PRO A 22 -2.60 10.83 -9.02
C PRO A 22 -2.90 9.62 -8.14
N ALA A 23 -2.11 9.46 -7.09
CA ALA A 23 -2.25 8.33 -6.21
C ALA A 23 -3.65 8.40 -5.55
N ARG A 24 -4.52 7.46 -5.91
CA ARG A 24 -5.91 7.47 -5.48
C ARG A 24 -5.97 7.38 -3.96
N ALA A 25 -6.81 8.21 -3.34
CA ALA A 25 -7.10 8.09 -1.92
C ALA A 25 -7.82 6.76 -1.66
N GLU A 26 -7.23 5.96 -0.79
CA GLU A 26 -7.73 4.66 -0.36
C GLU A 26 -7.94 4.68 1.15
N THR A 27 -8.92 3.94 1.64
CA THR A 27 -9.18 3.85 3.07
C THR A 27 -8.33 2.74 3.67
N ALA A 28 -7.50 3.09 4.64
CA ALA A 28 -6.73 2.15 5.44
C ALA A 28 -7.30 2.03 6.86
N SER A 29 -7.14 0.85 7.45
CA SER A 29 -7.22 0.70 8.91
C SER A 29 -6.02 -0.08 9.44
N TRP A 30 -6.05 -0.52 10.68
CA TRP A 30 -4.94 -1.27 11.27
C TRP A 30 -5.40 -2.32 12.27
N TYR A 31 -4.51 -3.28 12.54
CA TYR A 31 -4.73 -4.36 13.50
C TYR A 31 -3.47 -4.64 14.34
N GLY A 32 -3.68 -5.06 15.58
CA GLY A 32 -2.62 -5.29 16.57
C GLY A 32 -2.73 -6.62 17.30
N ALA A 33 -2.01 -6.74 18.41
CA ALA A 33 -1.90 -7.99 19.20
C ALA A 33 -3.25 -8.57 19.64
N GLU A 34 -4.29 -7.76 19.74
CA GLU A 34 -5.67 -8.18 19.99
C GLU A 34 -6.20 -9.20 18.96
N THR A 35 -5.73 -9.15 17.70
CA THR A 35 -6.07 -10.12 16.64
C THR A 35 -5.61 -11.55 16.99
N CYS A 36 -4.71 -11.66 17.97
CA CYS A 36 -4.14 -12.91 18.46
C CYS A 36 -4.78 -13.43 19.75
N ARG A 37 -5.66 -12.65 20.39
CA ARG A 37 -6.25 -13.05 21.67
C ARG A 37 -7.06 -14.34 21.51
N GLY A 38 -6.77 -15.35 22.33
CA GLY A 38 -7.46 -16.63 22.32
C GLY A 38 -7.08 -17.58 21.18
N LYS A 39 -6.12 -17.22 20.32
CA LYS A 39 -5.61 -18.11 19.27
C LYS A 39 -4.47 -18.97 19.80
N ARG A 40 -4.52 -20.28 19.50
CA ARG A 40 -3.41 -21.22 19.79
C ARG A 40 -2.17 -20.92 18.94
N ASP A 41 -2.39 -20.51 17.68
CA ASP A 41 -1.33 -20.09 16.77
C ASP A 41 -1.74 -18.79 16.05
N CYS A 42 -0.77 -17.88 15.95
CA CYS A 42 -0.95 -16.51 15.53
C CYS A 42 -0.27 -16.31 14.19
N ARG A 43 -0.92 -16.78 13.13
CA ARG A 43 -0.38 -16.71 11.77
C ARG A 43 -1.18 -15.78 10.87
N THR A 44 -0.47 -15.09 9.99
CA THR A 44 -1.04 -14.38 8.85
C THR A 44 -1.42 -15.37 7.75
N ALA A 45 -2.16 -14.91 6.74
CA ALA A 45 -2.58 -15.75 5.62
C ALA A 45 -1.43 -16.33 4.78
N ASN A 46 -0.22 -15.77 4.86
CA ASN A 46 0.97 -16.34 4.22
C ASN A 46 1.77 -17.32 5.12
N GLY A 47 1.27 -17.61 6.32
CA GLY A 47 1.85 -18.60 7.24
C GLY A 47 2.92 -18.07 8.19
N GLU A 48 3.32 -16.80 8.08
CA GLU A 48 4.25 -16.15 9.01
C GLU A 48 3.60 -15.93 10.38
N ARG A 49 4.42 -15.87 11.44
CA ARG A 49 3.96 -15.39 12.74
C ARG A 49 3.56 -13.92 12.63
N PHE A 50 2.39 -13.58 13.12
CA PHE A 50 1.92 -12.21 13.13
C PHE A 50 2.79 -11.35 14.07
N ALA A 51 3.34 -10.26 13.52
CA ALA A 51 4.17 -9.30 14.25
C ALA A 51 3.49 -7.93 14.27
N PRO A 52 2.74 -7.58 15.34
CA PRO A 52 1.99 -6.31 15.41
C PRO A 52 2.85 -5.06 15.22
N GLY A 53 4.11 -5.10 15.68
CA GLY A 53 5.06 -4.00 15.54
C GLY A 53 5.81 -3.97 14.20
N GLY A 54 5.60 -4.95 13.32
CA GLY A 54 6.28 -5.03 12.03
C GLY A 54 5.81 -3.99 11.02
N LEU A 55 6.44 -3.96 9.85
CA LEU A 55 6.05 -3.11 8.71
C LEU A 55 5.38 -3.97 7.63
N THR A 56 4.19 -4.46 7.95
CA THR A 56 3.42 -5.36 7.08
C THR A 56 1.98 -4.90 6.94
N ALA A 57 1.27 -5.47 5.98
CA ALA A 57 -0.13 -5.17 5.74
C ALA A 57 -0.90 -6.36 5.15
N ALA A 58 -2.22 -6.32 5.33
CA ALA A 58 -3.17 -7.20 4.68
C ALA A 58 -3.76 -6.53 3.44
N HIS A 59 -3.81 -7.27 2.32
CA HIS A 59 -4.49 -6.84 1.10
C HIS A 59 -5.22 -8.03 0.44
N ARG A 60 -6.36 -7.75 -0.21
CA ARG A 60 -7.27 -8.80 -0.70
C ARG A 60 -6.65 -9.70 -1.76
N SER A 61 -5.98 -9.08 -2.73
CA SER A 61 -5.55 -9.76 -3.96
C SER A 61 -4.07 -9.55 -4.33
N LEU A 62 -3.34 -8.68 -3.62
CA LEU A 62 -1.94 -8.45 -3.98
C LEU A 62 -1.12 -9.69 -3.62
N PRO A 63 -0.15 -10.08 -4.47
CA PRO A 63 0.75 -11.18 -4.15
C PRO A 63 1.43 -10.95 -2.81
N PHE A 64 1.59 -12.03 -2.03
CA PHE A 64 2.41 -11.96 -0.83
C PHE A 64 3.85 -11.56 -1.21
N GLY A 65 4.49 -10.76 -0.37
CA GLY A 65 5.80 -10.18 -0.67
C GLY A 65 5.75 -8.85 -1.42
N THR A 66 4.59 -8.45 -1.99
CA THR A 66 4.44 -7.12 -2.61
C THR A 66 4.82 -6.02 -1.62
N ARG A 67 5.66 -5.08 -2.06
CA ARG A 67 6.02 -3.89 -1.29
C ARG A 67 5.20 -2.70 -1.74
N LEU A 68 4.64 -1.96 -0.79
CA LEU A 68 3.88 -0.75 -1.04
C LEU A 68 4.40 0.38 -0.17
N ARG A 69 4.66 1.54 -0.77
CA ARG A 69 4.72 2.81 -0.03
C ARG A 69 3.29 3.24 0.28
N VAL A 70 2.99 3.39 1.56
CA VAL A 70 1.72 3.88 2.08
C VAL A 70 1.95 5.27 2.63
N THR A 71 1.23 6.26 2.11
CA THR A 71 1.33 7.66 2.57
C THR A 71 0.02 8.10 3.17
N ASN A 72 0.03 8.62 4.40
CA ASN A 72 -1.16 9.16 5.06
C ASN A 72 -1.37 10.62 4.64
N HIS A 73 -2.53 10.93 4.07
CA HIS A 73 -2.85 12.29 3.60
C HIS A 73 -2.93 13.32 4.73
N ALA A 74 -3.36 12.90 5.93
CA ALA A 74 -3.52 13.81 7.07
C ALA A 74 -2.17 14.24 7.69
N THR A 75 -1.13 13.40 7.58
CA THR A 75 0.17 13.66 8.22
C THR A 75 1.30 13.89 7.22
N GLY A 76 1.09 13.58 5.93
CA GLY A 76 2.13 13.56 4.90
C GLY A 76 3.18 12.46 5.09
N ARG A 77 3.10 11.65 6.16
CA ARG A 77 4.10 10.63 6.48
C ARG A 77 3.89 9.39 5.64
N SER A 78 4.98 8.72 5.27
CA SER A 78 4.93 7.48 4.51
C SER A 78 5.80 6.37 5.11
N VAL A 79 5.41 5.12 4.84
CA VAL A 79 6.18 3.92 5.21
C VAL A 79 6.07 2.88 4.10
N VAL A 80 7.13 2.09 3.89
CA VAL A 80 7.05 0.92 3.01
C VAL A 80 6.62 -0.29 3.84
N VAL A 81 5.56 -0.95 3.40
CA VAL A 81 5.05 -2.19 4.00
C VAL A 81 5.18 -3.35 3.03
N ARG A 82 5.26 -4.57 3.57
CA ARG A 82 5.15 -5.80 2.81
C ARG A 82 3.81 -6.47 3.01
N ILE A 83 3.16 -6.90 1.93
CA ILE A 83 1.93 -7.69 1.99
C ILE A 83 2.26 -9.10 2.49
N ASN A 84 1.72 -9.49 3.64
CA ASN A 84 1.88 -10.85 4.18
C ASN A 84 0.56 -11.46 4.69
N ASP A 85 -0.55 -10.74 4.53
CA ASP A 85 -1.85 -11.17 5.07
C ASP A 85 -3.02 -10.86 4.12
N ARG A 86 -4.21 -11.36 4.46
CA ARG A 86 -5.45 -11.18 3.68
C ARG A 86 -6.50 -10.40 4.45
N GLY A 87 -7.27 -9.63 3.69
CA GLY A 87 -8.17 -8.60 4.18
C GLY A 87 -7.93 -7.29 3.41
N PRO A 88 -8.59 -6.19 3.76
CA PRO A 88 -9.67 -6.09 4.74
C PRO A 88 -10.92 -6.83 4.25
N PHE A 89 -11.70 -7.45 5.13
CA PHE A 89 -13.00 -8.05 4.74
C PHE A 89 -14.18 -7.08 4.92
N ILE A 90 -13.89 -5.85 5.31
CA ILE A 90 -14.88 -4.80 5.53
C ILE A 90 -14.95 -3.93 4.28
N ARG A 91 -16.17 -3.69 3.78
CA ARG A 91 -16.42 -2.86 2.60
C ARG A 91 -15.87 -1.45 2.82
N GLY A 92 -15.35 -0.86 1.74
CA GLY A 92 -14.81 0.51 1.76
C GLY A 92 -13.38 0.64 2.28
N ARG A 93 -12.75 -0.42 2.81
CA ARG A 93 -11.31 -0.44 3.16
C ARG A 93 -10.49 -1.17 2.13
N SER A 94 -9.33 -0.64 1.76
CA SER A 94 -8.43 -1.27 0.79
C SER A 94 -7.29 -2.05 1.44
N ILE A 95 -6.76 -1.56 2.55
CA ILE A 95 -5.56 -2.10 3.19
C ILE A 95 -5.69 -2.04 4.72
N ASP A 96 -5.25 -3.10 5.40
CA ASP A 96 -5.12 -3.09 6.86
C ASP A 96 -3.64 -3.14 7.20
N LEU A 97 -3.16 -2.14 7.93
CA LEU A 97 -1.77 -2.01 8.36
C LEU A 97 -1.54 -2.78 9.66
N SER A 98 -0.34 -3.29 9.86
CA SER A 98 0.11 -3.62 11.21
C SER A 98 0.09 -2.36 12.09
N ARG A 99 -0.07 -2.52 13.41
CA ARG A 99 0.05 -1.41 14.37
C ARG A 99 1.36 -0.64 14.22
N GLY A 100 2.47 -1.31 13.93
CA GLY A 100 3.77 -0.69 13.66
C GLY A 100 3.74 0.26 12.46
N ALA A 101 3.22 -0.20 11.31
CA ALA A 101 3.09 0.61 10.11
C ALA A 101 2.11 1.78 10.30
N ALA A 102 0.97 1.55 10.97
CA ALA A 102 0.00 2.59 11.28
C ALA A 102 0.61 3.71 12.15
N ARG A 103 1.37 3.34 13.18
CA ARG A 103 2.13 4.32 14.01
C ARG A 103 3.14 5.10 13.19
N ALA A 104 3.87 4.44 12.28
CA ALA A 104 4.89 5.09 11.46
C ALA A 104 4.33 6.23 10.58
N ILE A 105 3.07 6.13 10.15
CA ILE A 105 2.39 7.15 9.34
C ILE A 105 1.38 8.00 10.14
N GLY A 106 1.28 7.81 11.46
CA GLY A 106 0.34 8.55 12.31
C GLY A 106 -1.14 8.23 12.04
N CYS A 107 -1.47 6.98 11.74
CA CYS A 107 -2.85 6.52 11.56
C CYS A 107 -3.38 5.91 12.88
N ALA A 108 -4.27 6.63 13.58
CA ALA A 108 -4.80 6.21 14.88
C ALA A 108 -6.05 5.31 14.79
N GLY A 109 -6.70 5.25 13.64
CA GLY A 109 -7.91 4.46 13.42
C GLY A 109 -8.09 4.15 11.93
N VAL A 110 -9.09 4.77 11.31
CA VAL A 110 -9.23 4.78 9.86
C VAL A 110 -8.53 6.01 9.29
N CYS A 111 -7.74 5.83 8.24
CA CYS A 111 -7.04 6.92 7.56
C CYS A 111 -7.22 6.83 6.05
N HIS A 112 -7.23 8.00 5.41
CA HIS A 112 -7.08 8.09 3.97
C HIS A 112 -5.59 8.01 3.64
N VAL A 113 -5.22 7.10 2.75
CA VAL A 113 -3.86 6.88 2.32
C VAL A 113 -3.74 6.87 0.81
N SER A 114 -2.53 6.99 0.28
CA SER A 114 -2.22 6.61 -1.08
C SER A 114 -1.27 5.42 -1.09
N LEU A 115 -1.45 4.52 -2.07
CA LEU A 115 -0.64 3.33 -2.26
C LEU A 115 0.18 3.47 -3.54
N ALA A 116 1.50 3.30 -3.44
CA ALA A 116 2.40 3.22 -4.58
C ALA A 116 3.29 1.99 -4.45
N ARG A 117 3.78 1.42 -5.56
CA ARG A 117 4.77 0.33 -5.48
C ARG A 117 6.01 0.80 -4.73
N GLY A 118 6.37 0.07 -3.67
CA GLY A 118 7.60 0.30 -2.93
C GLY A 118 8.75 -0.39 -3.65
N GLY A 119 9.80 0.37 -4.00
CA GLY A 119 11.08 -0.17 -4.45
C GLY A 119 11.77 -1.01 -3.37
#